data_AF-A0A3C1GKD2-F1
#
_entry.id   AF-A0A3C1GKD2-F1
#
_cell.length_a   1.000
_cell.length_b   1.000
_cell.length_c   1.000
_cell.angle_alpha   90.00
_cell.angle_beta   90.00
_cell.angle_gamma   90.00
#
_symmetry.space_group_name_H-M   'P 1'
#
loop_
_entity.id
_entity.type
_entity.pdbx_description
1 polymer ?
#
loop_
_entity_poly.entity_id
_entity_poly.type
_entity_poly.pdbx_seq_one_letter_code
_entity_poly.pdbx_strand_id
1 'polypeptide(L)' 'MPRPVMRLVLASVLGLLTIGRVVPGAVAGMQEGLAAYATGDYAGALREFRPLAEGGDAKAQSLLAEMYAKGQGVP' A
#
# COMPACT_ATOMS: atom_id res chain seq x y z
N MET A 1 1.95 -38.01 24.98
CA MET A 1 1.26 -37.61 23.74
C MET A 1 0.21 -36.56 24.05
N PRO A 2 0.44 -35.30 23.66
CA PRO A 2 -0.68 -34.44 23.24
C PRO A 2 -0.33 -33.55 22.01
N ARG A 3 -1.23 -33.51 21.02
CA ARG A 3 -1.22 -32.56 19.90
C ARG A 3 -1.99 -31.29 20.29
N PRO A 4 -1.49 -30.09 19.94
CA PRO A 4 -2.39 -28.94 19.78
C PRO A 4 -1.96 -28.03 18.62
N VAL A 5 -2.45 -28.28 17.39
CA VAL A 5 -2.09 -27.48 16.19
C VAL A 5 -3.25 -26.61 15.68
N MET A 6 -4.25 -26.29 16.51
CA MET A 6 -5.49 -25.63 16.04
C MET A 6 -5.94 -24.39 16.84
N ARG A 7 -5.04 -23.69 17.52
CA ARG A 7 -5.38 -22.46 18.24
C ARG A 7 -4.26 -21.45 18.13
N LEU A 8 -4.28 -20.64 17.07
CA LEU A 8 -3.91 -19.21 17.06
C LEU A 8 -3.79 -18.74 15.60
N VAL A 9 -4.92 -18.67 14.89
CA VAL A 9 -5.08 -17.62 13.89
C VAL A 9 -5.41 -16.37 14.70
N LEU A 10 -4.41 -15.59 15.09
CA LEU A 10 -4.62 -14.24 15.61
C LEU A 10 -3.29 -13.46 15.62
N ALA A 11 -3.33 -12.27 15.01
CA ALA A 11 -2.49 -11.12 15.32
C ALA A 11 -0.98 -11.19 15.00
N SER A 12 -0.66 -10.61 13.83
CA SER A 12 0.20 -9.45 13.68
C SER A 12 1.59 -9.44 14.35
N VAL A 13 2.61 -9.32 13.48
CA VAL A 13 3.95 -8.76 13.71
C VAL A 13 4.91 -9.61 14.55
N LEU A 14 5.83 -10.31 13.89
CA LEU A 14 7.27 -10.19 14.17
C LEU A 14 8.08 -10.84 13.04
N GLY A 15 9.05 -10.09 12.52
CA GLY A 15 9.79 -10.42 11.32
C GLY A 15 10.76 -11.59 11.48
N LEU A 16 10.98 -12.29 10.37
CA LEU A 16 12.27 -12.90 10.07
C LEU A 16 12.40 -13.20 8.57
N LEU A 17 13.48 -12.66 7.99
CA LEU A 17 14.17 -13.18 6.81
C LEU A 17 13.49 -13.04 5.43
N THR A 18 13.31 -11.80 4.96
CA THR A 18 13.16 -11.57 3.52
C THR A 18 14.54 -11.35 2.91
N ILE A 19 15.09 -12.39 2.28
CA ILE A 19 16.12 -12.26 1.24
C ILE A 19 15.66 -11.15 0.30
N GLY A 20 16.51 -10.14 0.09
CA GLY A 20 16.18 -8.93 -0.65
C GLY A 20 15.52 -9.24 -1.99
N ARG A 21 14.19 -9.13 -2.04
CA ARG A 21 13.50 -8.91 -3.31
C ARG A 21 13.85 -7.49 -3.69
N VAL A 22 14.85 -7.34 -4.57
CA VAL A 22 14.86 -6.18 -5.46
C VAL A 22 13.61 -6.35 -6.33
N VAL A 23 12.50 -5.78 -5.89
CA VAL A 23 11.34 -5.58 -6.73
C VAL A 23 11.72 -4.41 -7.63
N PRO A 24 11.96 -4.59 -8.93
CA PRO A 24 12.06 -3.46 -9.86
C PRO A 24 10.65 -2.88 -10.02
N GLY A 25 10.21 -2.14 -9.01
CA GLY A 25 8.86 -1.56 -8.92
C GLY A 25 8.87 -0.19 -8.28
N ALA A 26 10.03 0.44 -8.11
CA ALA A 26 10.16 1.78 -7.54
C ALA A 26 9.94 2.91 -8.57
N VAL A 27 9.76 2.57 -9.85
CA VAL A 27 9.55 3.55 -10.93
C VAL A 27 8.10 3.64 -11.41
N ALA A 28 7.19 2.80 -10.94
CA ALA A 28 5.76 2.90 -11.29
C ALA A 28 4.90 3.62 -10.23
N GLY A 29 5.47 4.01 -9.09
CA GLY A 29 4.65 4.22 -7.88
C GLY A 29 4.13 5.64 -7.62
N MET A 30 4.85 6.69 -8.04
CA MET A 30 4.55 8.05 -7.57
C MET A 30 4.27 9.04 -8.68
N GLN A 31 5.03 9.00 -9.76
CA GLN A 31 4.83 9.92 -10.87
C GLN A 31 3.56 9.57 -11.64
N GLU A 32 3.31 8.28 -11.82
CA GLU A 32 2.11 7.70 -12.42
C GLU A 32 0.88 8.04 -11.58
N GLY A 33 0.97 7.87 -10.27
CA GLY A 33 -0.10 8.24 -9.34
C GLY A 33 -0.40 9.74 -9.38
N LEU A 34 0.63 10.59 -9.43
CA LEU A 34 0.47 12.04 -9.56
C LEU A 34 -0.12 12.44 -10.92
N ALA A 35 0.30 11.78 -12.00
CA ALA A 35 -0.24 12.00 -13.33
C ALA A 35 -1.72 11.61 -13.40
N ALA A 36 -2.08 10.44 -12.86
CA ALA A 36 -3.46 9.99 -12.75
C ALA A 36 -4.31 10.95 -11.87
N TYR A 37 -3.75 11.41 -10.75
CA TYR A 37 -4.42 12.36 -9.87
C TYR A 37 -4.66 13.71 -10.58
N ALA A 38 -3.69 14.17 -11.35
CA ALA A 38 -3.77 15.41 -12.12
C ALA A 38 -4.78 15.33 -13.27
N THR A 39 -4.96 14.15 -13.88
CA THR A 39 -5.96 13.93 -14.94
C THR A 39 -7.35 13.59 -14.40
N GLY A 40 -7.53 13.51 -13.08
CA GLY A 40 -8.79 13.14 -12.43
C GLY A 40 -9.08 11.63 -12.42
N ASP A 41 -8.14 10.80 -12.87
CA ASP A 41 -8.20 9.35 -12.69
C ASP A 41 -7.83 8.98 -11.25
N TYR A 42 -8.74 9.26 -10.33
CA TYR A 42 -8.55 8.97 -8.91
C TYR A 42 -8.47 7.47 -8.62
N ALA A 43 -9.11 6.63 -9.43
CA ALA A 43 -8.98 5.18 -9.29
C ALA A 43 -7.56 4.71 -9.65
N GLY A 44 -6.98 5.24 -10.73
CA GLY A 44 -5.58 5.04 -11.08
C GLY A 44 -4.62 5.57 -10.02
N ALA A 45 -4.85 6.80 -9.53
CA ALA A 45 -4.02 7.40 -8.49
C ALA A 45 -4.01 6.58 -7.18
N LEU A 46 -5.17 6.06 -6.74
CA LEU A 46 -5.25 5.18 -5.57
C LEU A 46 -4.45 3.88 -5.77
N ARG A 47 -4.47 3.32 -6.99
CA ARG A 47 -3.73 2.08 -7.29
C ARG A 47 -2.23 2.27 -7.16
N GLU A 48 -1.70 3.43 -7.53
CA GLU A 48 -0.27 3.72 -7.44
C GLU A 48 0.16 4.21 -6.05
N PHE A 49 -0.64 5.06 -5.39
CA PHE A 49 -0.28 5.58 -4.06
C PHE A 49 -0.42 4.53 -2.96
N ARG A 50 -1.37 3.60 -3.05
CA ARG A 50 -1.59 2.60 -2.00
C ARG A 50 -0.35 1.76 -1.67
N PRO A 51 0.31 1.08 -2.63
CA PRO A 51 1.50 0.29 -2.32
C PRO A 51 2.66 1.14 -1.79
N LEU A 52 2.79 2.39 -2.23
CA LEU A 52 3.79 3.32 -1.67
C LEU A 52 3.47 3.72 -0.24
N ALA A 53 2.21 4.02 0.05
CA ALA A 53 1.75 4.41 1.38
C ALA A 53 1.90 3.24 2.38
N GLU A 54 1.55 2.03 1.96
CA GLU A 54 1.78 0.77 2.68
C GLU A 54 3.27 0.49 2.87
N GLY A 55 4.10 0.88 1.90
CA GLY A 55 5.56 0.82 1.97
C GLY A 55 6.20 1.88 2.88
N GLY A 56 5.42 2.79 3.47
CA GLY A 56 5.91 3.82 4.39
C GLY A 56 6.31 5.14 3.74
N ASP A 57 6.00 5.36 2.46
CA ASP A 57 6.24 6.66 1.81
C ASP A 57 5.28 7.72 2.38
N ALA A 58 5.84 8.67 3.13
CA ALA A 58 5.07 9.71 3.80
C ALA A 58 4.29 10.61 2.82
N LYS A 59 4.81 10.81 1.60
CA LYS A 59 4.14 11.62 0.58
C LYS A 59 2.95 10.86 0.01
N ALA A 60 3.10 9.57 -0.28
CA ALA A 60 1.99 8.73 -0.71
C ALA A 60 0.92 8.58 0.37
N GLN A 61 1.30 8.43 1.65
CA GLN A 61 0.36 8.43 2.77
C GLN A 61 -0.45 9.73 2.84
N SER A 62 0.20 10.87 2.65
CA SER A 62 -0.46 12.18 2.66
C SER A 62 -1.45 12.32 1.50
N LEU A 63 -1.05 11.90 0.29
CA LEU A 63 -1.92 11.96 -0.89
C LEU A 63 -3.11 11.01 -0.76
N LEU A 64 -2.90 9.79 -0.27
CA LEU A 64 -3.97 8.82 -0.03
C LEU A 64 -4.98 9.37 1.00
N ALA A 65 -4.49 9.99 2.07
CA ALA A 65 -5.35 10.64 3.06
C ALA A 65 -6.16 11.81 2.48
N GLU A 66 -5.54 12.64 1.64
CA GLU A 66 -6.22 13.74 0.95
C GLU A 66 -7.33 13.22 0.02
N MET A 67 -7.03 12.17 -0.74
CA MET A 67 -8.00 11.53 -1.64
C MET A 67 -9.21 10.99 -0.87
N TYR A 68 -8.97 10.28 0.24
CA TYR A 68 -10.05 9.77 1.07
C TYR A 68 -10.85 10.88 1.74
N ALA A 69 -10.21 11.95 2.21
CA ALA A 69 -10.89 13.10 2.79
C ALA A 69 -11.83 13.80 1.78
N LYS A 70 -11.47 13.76 0.49
CA LYS A 70 -12.26 14.32 -0.61
C LYS A 70 -13.25 13.34 -1.23
N GLY A 71 -13.27 12.07 -0.78
CA GLY A 71 -14.08 11.02 -1.42
C GLY A 71 -13.65 10.69 -2.85
N GLN A 72 -12.41 10.99 -3.23
CA GLN A 72 -11.92 10.79 -4.59
C GLN A 72 -11.49 9.33 -4.82
N GLY A 73 -12.07 8.70 -5.84
CA GLY A 73 -11.75 7.31 -6.21
C GLY A 73 -12.40 6.25 -5.31
N VAL A 74 -13.29 6.67 -4.41
CA VAL A 74 -14.17 5.79 -3.63
C VAL A 74 -15.57 5.90 -4.25
N PRO A 75 -16.25 4.78 -4.55
CA PRO A 75 -17.61 4.79 -5.10
C PRO A 75 -18.66 5.31 -4.11
#